data_AF-F7KMT8-F1
#
_entry.id   AF-F7KMT8-F1
#
_cell.length_a   1.000
_cell.length_b   1.000
_cell.length_c   1.000
_cell.angle_alpha   90.00
_cell.angle_beta   90.00
_cell.angle_gamma   90.00
#
_symmetry.space_group_name_H-M   'P 1'
#
loop_
_entity.id
_entity.type
_entity.pdbx_description
1 polymer ?
#
loop_
_entity_poly.entity_id
_entity_poly.type
_entity_poly.pdbx_seq_one_letter_code
_entity_poly.pdbx_strand_id
1 'polypeptide(L)'
;MEYRITFSGQGEFLIISPRILNTLIEKIHNSGKLELSIQVGDIMSESYREYILNVINSNREDSYFCFSNIPENPITMKQLYQITEEQMKNLDIGKEKCFERIRLLEKKGKLLEINCSEVFWIACQDSESVFLYQYANGMEEKIVIEVEKNRGV
;
A
#
# COMPACT_ATOMS: atom_id res chain seq x y z
N MET A 1 -17.16 -10.20 6.13
CA MET A 1 -17.83 -8.87 6.05
C MET A 1 -17.21 -8.06 4.92
N GLU A 2 -17.94 -7.11 4.30
CA GLU A 2 -17.37 -6.28 3.22
C GLU A 2 -16.72 -5.01 3.77
N TYR A 3 -15.49 -4.73 3.32
CA TYR A 3 -14.70 -3.57 3.72
C TYR A 3 -14.22 -2.81 2.49
N ARG A 4 -14.46 -1.50 2.45
CA ARG A 4 -13.96 -0.62 1.38
C ARG A 4 -12.64 0.03 1.81
N ILE A 5 -11.62 -0.18 1.00
CA ILE A 5 -10.34 0.53 1.09
C ILE A 5 -10.38 1.71 0.14
N THR A 6 -10.12 2.90 0.66
CA THR A 6 -10.07 4.14 -0.11
C THR A 6 -8.76 4.87 0.14
N PHE A 7 -8.43 5.79 -0.74
CA PHE A 7 -7.28 6.67 -0.60
C PHE A 7 -7.73 8.12 -0.38
N SER A 8 -7.36 8.72 0.75
CA SER A 8 -7.60 10.12 1.07
C SER A 8 -6.37 10.99 0.80
N GLY A 9 -6.12 11.32 -0.46
CA GLY A 9 -5.02 12.22 -0.86
C GLY A 9 -5.42 13.26 -1.90
N GLN A 10 -4.42 14.02 -2.37
CA GLN A 10 -4.63 15.28 -3.09
C GLN A 10 -4.71 15.14 -4.63
N GLY A 11 -5.35 14.06 -5.11
CA GLY A 11 -5.49 13.83 -6.55
C GLY A 11 -4.14 13.55 -7.25
N GLU A 12 -3.22 12.89 -6.55
CA GLU A 12 -1.93 12.45 -7.06
C GLU A 12 -1.99 11.04 -7.68
N PHE A 13 -0.98 10.69 -8.47
CA PHE A 13 -0.82 9.36 -9.06
C PHE A 13 -0.66 8.29 -7.98
N LEU A 14 -1.57 7.30 -7.98
CA LEU A 14 -1.56 6.22 -7.00
C LEU A 14 -0.62 5.10 -7.41
N ILE A 15 0.38 4.85 -6.57
CA ILE A 15 1.32 3.74 -6.75
C ILE A 15 0.89 2.50 -5.95
N ILE A 16 0.00 2.66 -4.97
CA ILE A 16 -0.56 1.56 -4.18
C ILE A 16 -1.75 0.96 -4.92
N SER A 17 -1.48 -0.11 -5.66
CA SER A 17 -2.49 -0.88 -6.41
C SER A 17 -3.21 -1.92 -5.54
N PRO A 18 -4.37 -2.43 -5.96
CA PRO A 18 -5.06 -3.55 -5.32
C PRO A 18 -4.16 -4.79 -5.11
N ARG A 19 -3.23 -5.05 -6.03
CA ARG A 19 -2.27 -6.16 -5.91
C ARG A 19 -1.27 -5.96 -4.76
N ILE A 20 -0.78 -4.73 -4.56
CA ILE A 20 0.10 -4.40 -3.42
C ILE A 20 -0.65 -4.57 -2.11
N LEU A 21 -1.91 -4.09 -2.07
CA LEU A 21 -2.77 -4.26 -0.91
C LEU A 21 -3.07 -5.72 -0.61
N ASN A 22 -3.27 -6.56 -1.63
CA ASN A 22 -3.43 -7.99 -1.42
C ASN A 22 -2.22 -8.57 -0.67
N THR A 23 -1.01 -8.41 -1.20
CA THR A 23 0.21 -8.94 -0.58
C THR A 23 0.44 -8.37 0.83
N LEU A 24 0.03 -7.12 1.08
CA LEU A 24 0.08 -6.52 2.40
C LEU A 24 -0.91 -7.17 3.38
N ILE A 25 -2.17 -7.37 2.97
CA ILE A 25 -3.21 -8.01 3.77
C ILE A 25 -2.79 -9.45 4.10
N GLU A 26 -2.27 -10.21 3.13
CA GLU A 26 -1.75 -11.56 3.34
C GLU A 26 -0.62 -11.58 4.39
N LYS A 27 0.30 -10.60 4.34
CA LYS A 27 1.38 -10.48 5.35
C LYS A 27 0.84 -10.14 6.73
N ILE A 28 -0.15 -9.26 6.84
CA ILE A 28 -0.77 -8.91 8.12
C ILE A 28 -1.50 -10.13 8.70
N HIS A 29 -2.29 -10.83 7.88
CA HIS A 29 -2.97 -12.08 8.23
C HIS A 29 -1.97 -13.10 8.78
N ASN A 30 -0.94 -13.45 8.00
CA ASN A 30 0.04 -14.46 8.36
C ASN A 30 0.89 -14.07 9.59
N SER A 31 1.07 -12.77 9.85
CA SER A 31 1.81 -12.32 11.02
C SER A 31 1.04 -12.52 12.34
N GLY A 32 -0.30 -12.48 12.30
CA GLY A 32 -1.17 -12.46 13.47
C GLY A 32 -0.95 -11.28 14.43
N LYS A 33 -0.24 -10.22 13.99
CA LYS A 33 0.18 -9.09 14.84
C LYS A 33 -0.35 -7.76 14.33
N LEU A 34 -0.69 -6.87 15.26
CA LEU A 34 -1.02 -5.46 14.97
C LEU A 34 0.21 -4.71 14.45
N GLU A 35 1.37 -4.98 15.04
CA GLU A 35 2.65 -4.38 14.66
C GLU A 35 3.55 -5.37 13.90
N LEU A 36 4.04 -4.94 12.75
CA LEU A 36 4.91 -5.74 11.90
C LEU A 36 5.88 -4.86 11.09
N SER A 37 6.94 -5.48 10.60
CA SER A 37 7.90 -4.83 9.71
C SER A 37 7.97 -5.58 8.39
N ILE A 38 7.80 -4.86 7.28
CA ILE A 38 7.76 -5.45 5.93
C ILE A 38 8.78 -4.74 5.05
N GLN A 39 9.53 -5.50 4.25
CA GLN A 39 10.38 -4.91 3.22
C GLN A 39 9.51 -4.36 2.09
N VAL A 40 9.75 -3.15 1.61
CA VAL A 40 9.01 -2.63 0.45
C VAL A 40 9.13 -3.58 -0.74
N GLY A 41 10.29 -4.21 -0.90
CA GLY A 41 10.55 -5.23 -1.92
C GLY A 41 9.63 -6.45 -1.88
N ASP A 42 9.03 -6.75 -0.71
CA ASP A 42 8.14 -7.89 -0.56
C ASP A 42 6.72 -7.60 -1.08
N ILE A 43 6.30 -6.33 -1.11
CA ILE A 43 4.98 -5.90 -1.59
C ILE A 43 5.07 -5.26 -2.98
N MET A 44 6.24 -4.73 -3.34
CA MET A 44 6.54 -4.10 -4.62
C MET A 44 7.83 -4.71 -5.19
N SER A 45 7.71 -5.52 -6.25
CA SER A 45 8.88 -6.11 -6.90
C SER A 45 9.85 -5.03 -7.39
N GLU A 46 11.12 -5.39 -7.60
CA GLU A 46 12.12 -4.48 -8.17
C GLU A 46 11.70 -3.95 -9.56
N SER A 47 11.26 -4.85 -10.45
CA SER A 47 10.76 -4.47 -11.77
C SER A 47 9.57 -3.52 -11.72
N TYR A 48 8.65 -3.70 -10.76
CA TYR A 48 7.52 -2.80 -10.59
C TYR A 48 7.96 -1.42 -10.09
N ARG A 49 8.91 -1.38 -9.14
CA ARG A 49 9.46 -0.12 -8.63
C ARG A 49 10.19 0.66 -9.73
N GLU A 50 11.00 -0.01 -10.55
CA GLU A 50 11.66 0.61 -11.70
C GLU A 50 10.66 1.12 -12.73
N TYR A 51 9.62 0.33 -13.02
CA TYR A 51 8.54 0.74 -13.92
C TYR A 51 7.83 2.00 -13.42
N ILE A 52 7.38 2.03 -12.16
CA ILE A 52 6.69 3.18 -11.58
C ILE A 52 7.60 4.40 -11.54
N LEU A 53 8.88 4.22 -11.22
CA LEU A 53 9.86 5.31 -11.25
C LEU A 53 9.96 5.94 -12.65
N ASN A 54 10.01 5.11 -13.70
CA ASN A 54 10.05 5.57 -15.08
C ASN A 54 8.74 6.26 -15.50
N VAL A 55 7.59 5.71 -15.11
CA VAL A 55 6.26 6.31 -15.38
C VAL A 55 6.17 7.70 -14.75
N ILE A 56 6.51 7.84 -13.47
CA ILE A 56 6.46 9.13 -12.79
C ILE A 56 7.39 10.12 -13.47
N ASN A 57 8.66 9.75 -13.67
CA ASN A 57 9.67 10.64 -14.24
C ASN A 57 9.38 11.08 -15.68
N SER A 58 8.75 10.21 -16.49
CA SER A 58 8.41 10.52 -17.87
C SER A 58 7.19 11.44 -18.01
N ASN A 59 6.37 11.57 -16.97
CA ASN A 59 5.12 12.33 -16.99
C ASN A 59 5.13 13.53 -16.02
N ARG A 60 6.30 13.98 -15.55
CA ARG A 60 6.42 15.06 -14.54
C ARG A 60 5.90 16.43 -14.96
N GLU A 61 5.67 16.65 -16.26
CA GLU A 61 5.02 17.86 -16.74
C GLU A 61 3.53 17.93 -16.36
N ASP A 62 2.91 16.79 -16.05
CA ASP A 62 1.54 16.73 -15.53
C ASP A 62 1.56 16.77 -13.99
N SER A 63 0.80 17.71 -13.43
CA SER A 63 0.59 17.87 -11.99
C SER A 63 0.13 16.60 -11.29
N TYR A 64 -0.54 15.68 -11.99
CA TYR A 64 -0.96 14.38 -11.47
C TYR A 64 0.22 13.51 -11.01
N PHE A 65 1.40 13.68 -11.62
CA PHE A 65 2.64 12.98 -11.26
C PHE A 65 3.57 13.82 -10.37
N CYS A 66 3.07 14.92 -9.82
CA CYS A 66 3.80 15.80 -8.90
C CYS A 66 3.28 15.63 -7.46
N PHE A 67 4.14 15.08 -6.60
CA PHE A 67 3.83 14.85 -5.20
C PHE A 67 4.29 16.06 -4.38
N SER A 68 3.38 16.70 -3.65
CA SER A 68 3.64 17.99 -2.97
C SER A 68 4.84 17.97 -2.02
N ASN A 69 5.12 16.81 -1.43
CA ASN A 69 6.21 16.61 -0.47
C ASN A 69 7.54 16.20 -1.14
N ILE A 70 7.57 16.08 -2.48
CA ILE A 70 8.71 15.57 -3.25
C ILE A 70 9.04 16.56 -4.39
N PRO A 71 9.85 17.60 -4.10
CA PRO A 71 10.23 18.60 -5.10
C PRO A 71 11.21 18.08 -6.16
N GLU A 72 11.89 16.95 -5.92
CA GLU A 72 12.94 16.44 -6.80
C GLU A 72 12.42 16.03 -8.18
N ASN A 73 13.13 16.42 -9.24
CA ASN A 73 12.86 16.03 -10.62
C ASN A 73 14.20 15.79 -11.38
N PRO A 74 14.50 14.55 -11.83
CA PRO A 74 13.72 13.33 -11.65
C PRO A 74 13.71 12.86 -10.19
N ILE A 75 12.67 12.13 -9.78
CA ILE A 75 12.68 11.39 -8.51
C ILE A 75 13.63 10.20 -8.62
N THR A 76 14.21 9.81 -7.49
CA THR A 76 14.98 8.57 -7.36
C THR A 76 14.17 7.50 -6.62
N MET A 77 14.73 6.29 -6.53
CA MET A 77 14.15 5.21 -5.72
C MET A 77 13.91 5.62 -4.26
N LYS A 78 14.72 6.53 -3.71
CA LYS A 78 14.51 7.07 -2.35
C LYS A 78 13.16 7.78 -2.23
N GLN A 79 12.88 8.70 -3.16
CA GLN A 79 11.62 9.43 -3.21
C GLN A 79 10.44 8.50 -3.52
N LEU A 80 10.62 7.47 -4.34
CA LEU A 80 9.57 6.47 -4.56
C LEU A 80 9.13 5.80 -3.26
N TYR A 81 10.07 5.46 -2.36
CA TYR A 81 9.72 4.89 -1.06
C TYR A 81 9.04 5.88 -0.12
N GLN A 82 9.40 7.16 -0.19
CA GLN A 82 8.71 8.21 0.56
C GLN A 82 7.26 8.35 0.08
N ILE A 83 7.03 8.31 -1.23
CA ILE A 83 5.69 8.28 -1.82
C ILE A 83 4.91 7.03 -1.34
N THR A 84 5.56 5.87 -1.31
CA THR A 84 4.94 4.63 -0.78
C THR A 84 4.49 4.81 0.66
N GLU A 85 5.35 5.34 1.53
CA GLU A 85 5.03 5.59 2.93
C GLU A 85 3.84 6.56 3.07
N GLU A 86 3.89 7.71 2.39
CA GLU A 86 2.84 8.72 2.44
C GLU A 86 1.51 8.18 1.91
N GLN A 87 1.53 7.41 0.81
CA GLN A 87 0.28 6.87 0.29
C GLN A 87 -0.33 5.82 1.21
N MET A 88 0.49 5.00 1.86
CA MET A 88 0.02 4.04 2.85
C MET A 88 -0.58 4.73 4.08
N LYS A 89 -0.04 5.88 4.54
CA LYS A 89 -0.65 6.70 5.62
C LYS A 89 -2.06 7.16 5.29
N ASN A 90 -2.35 7.34 3.99
CA ASN A 90 -3.61 7.87 3.49
C ASN A 90 -4.61 6.79 3.08
N LEU A 91 -4.35 5.52 3.40
CA LEU A 91 -5.32 4.45 3.23
C LEU A 91 -6.34 4.43 4.36
N ASP A 92 -7.61 4.37 3.99
CA ASP A 92 -8.75 4.29 4.89
C ASP A 92 -9.54 3.01 4.66
N ILE A 93 -10.04 2.41 5.74
CA ILE A 93 -11.03 1.34 5.76
C ILE A 93 -12.37 1.91 6.23
N GLY A 94 -13.31 2.07 5.30
CA GLY A 94 -14.57 2.76 5.58
C GLY A 94 -14.35 4.22 5.99
N LYS A 95 -14.53 4.54 7.28
CA LYS A 95 -14.34 5.90 7.84
C LYS A 95 -13.12 6.02 8.74
N GLU A 96 -12.32 4.96 8.84
CA GLU A 96 -11.17 4.86 9.75
C GLU A 96 -9.89 4.66 8.96
N LYS A 97 -8.74 4.98 9.55
CA LYS A 97 -7.44 4.72 8.93
C LYS A 97 -7.16 3.21 8.90
N CYS A 98 -6.47 2.74 7.86
CA CYS A 98 -5.94 1.38 7.85
C CYS A 98 -4.81 1.19 8.90
N PHE A 99 -4.06 2.26 9.18
CA PHE A 99 -2.88 2.22 10.03
C PHE A 99 -2.90 3.34 11.06
N GLU A 100 -2.64 3.01 12.32
CA GLU A 100 -2.33 3.98 13.36
C GLU A 100 -0.97 4.63 13.13
N ARG A 101 -0.02 3.85 12.60
CA ARG A 101 1.32 4.34 12.27
C ARG A 101 1.91 3.55 11.12
N ILE A 102 2.53 4.26 10.19
CA ILE A 102 3.49 3.66 9.27
C ILE A 102 4.74 4.55 9.22
N ARG A 103 5.91 3.90 9.16
CA ARG A 103 7.20 4.57 9.10
C ARG A 103 8.16 3.86 8.18
N LEU A 104 8.78 4.61 7.26
CA LEU A 104 9.89 4.10 6.46
C LEU A 104 11.20 4.18 7.25
N LEU A 105 11.92 3.06 7.33
CA LEU A 105 13.26 2.96 7.87
C LEU A 105 14.27 2.63 6.77
N GLU A 106 15.33 3.43 6.69
CA GLU A 106 16.42 3.25 5.74
C GLU A 106 17.47 2.23 6.25
N LYS A 107 17.04 1.00 6.56
CA LYS A 107 17.94 -0.14 6.85
C LYS A 107 18.39 -0.83 5.55
N LYS A 108 19.30 -1.81 5.62
CA LYS A 108 19.63 -2.70 4.48
C LYS A 108 18.33 -3.40 4.06
N GLY A 109 17.71 -2.91 2.99
CA GLY A 109 16.31 -3.21 2.65
C GLY A 109 15.38 -2.19 3.29
N LYS A 110 14.76 -1.37 2.43
CA LYS A 110 13.86 -0.26 2.80
C LYS A 110 12.64 -0.85 3.49
N LEU A 111 12.60 -0.70 4.81
CA LEU A 111 11.69 -1.41 5.70
C LEU A 111 10.55 -0.47 6.10
N LEU A 112 9.31 -0.93 5.99
CA LEU A 112 8.13 -0.26 6.53
C LEU A 112 7.81 -0.88 7.89
N GLU A 113 7.86 -0.08 8.94
CA GLU A 113 7.26 -0.41 10.23
C GLU A 113 5.81 0.01 10.22
N ILE A 114 4.91 -0.93 10.47
CA ILE A 114 3.47 -0.76 10.36
C ILE A 114 2.83 -1.11 11.70
N ASN A 115 1.92 -0.25 12.16
CA ASN A 115 0.96 -0.52 13.21
C ASN A 115 -0.44 -0.36 12.60
N CYS A 116 -1.16 -1.47 12.47
CA CYS A 116 -2.51 -1.49 11.92
C CYS A 116 -3.50 -0.84 12.89
N SER A 117 -4.56 -0.22 12.37
CA SER A 117 -5.73 0.05 13.20
C SER A 117 -6.38 -1.27 13.60
N GLU A 118 -7.10 -1.27 14.73
CA GLU A 118 -7.78 -2.47 15.22
C GLU A 118 -8.80 -2.98 14.19
N VAL A 119 -9.58 -2.08 13.58
CA VAL A 119 -10.57 -2.42 12.55
C VAL A 119 -9.90 -3.06 11.33
N PHE A 120 -8.81 -2.49 10.83
CA PHE A 120 -8.11 -3.06 9.68
C PHE A 120 -7.48 -4.41 10.01
N TRP A 121 -6.88 -4.54 11.19
CA TRP A 121 -6.29 -5.80 11.61
C TRP A 121 -7.33 -6.91 11.77
N ILE A 122 -8.44 -6.65 12.45
CA ILE A 122 -9.56 -7.61 12.60
C ILE A 122 -10.06 -8.04 11.22
N ALA A 123 -10.27 -7.09 10.31
CA ALA A 123 -10.67 -7.40 8.95
C ALA A 123 -9.66 -8.33 8.25
N CYS A 124 -8.36 -8.09 8.41
CA CYS A 124 -7.31 -8.95 7.84
C CYS A 124 -7.26 -10.35 8.46
N GLN A 125 -7.68 -10.52 9.73
CA GLN A 125 -7.69 -11.83 10.39
C GLN A 125 -8.92 -12.68 10.02
N ASP A 126 -10.03 -12.06 9.63
CA ASP A 126 -11.26 -12.76 9.22
C ASP A 126 -11.16 -13.27 7.77
N SER A 127 -11.14 -14.60 7.59
CA SER A 127 -11.07 -15.25 6.28
C SER A 127 -12.31 -15.01 5.41
N GLU A 128 -13.43 -14.62 6.01
CA GLU A 128 -14.67 -14.28 5.32
C GLU A 128 -14.76 -12.77 4.99
N SER A 129 -13.71 -12.00 5.27
CA SER A 129 -13.60 -10.61 4.85
C SER A 129 -13.45 -10.49 3.35
N VAL A 130 -14.20 -9.55 2.77
CA VAL A 130 -14.11 -9.16 1.38
C VAL A 130 -13.65 -7.72 1.33
N PHE A 131 -12.50 -7.48 0.70
CA PHE A 131 -11.96 -6.14 0.55
C PHE A 131 -12.25 -5.60 -0.86
N LEU A 132 -12.78 -4.38 -0.93
CA LEU A 132 -13.06 -3.66 -2.17
C LEU A 132 -12.18 -2.41 -2.19
N TYR A 133 -11.32 -2.29 -3.20
CA TYR A 133 -10.60 -1.06 -3.46
C TYR A 133 -11.50 -0.10 -4.23
N GLN A 134 -11.81 1.06 -3.66
CA GLN A 134 -12.65 2.06 -4.28
C GLN A 134 -11.80 3.23 -4.81
N TYR A 135 -11.84 3.41 -6.13
CA TYR A 135 -11.17 4.51 -6.82
C TYR A 135 -11.90 5.83 -6.59
N ALA A 136 -11.21 6.95 -6.78
CA ALA A 136 -11.77 8.30 -6.64
C ALA A 136 -12.99 8.57 -7.55
N ASN A 137 -13.08 7.87 -8.69
CA ASN A 137 -14.22 7.96 -9.61
C ASN A 137 -15.41 7.05 -9.21
N GLY A 138 -15.34 6.38 -8.07
CA GLY A 138 -16.38 5.50 -7.54
C GLY A 138 -16.36 4.07 -8.11
N MET A 139 -15.48 3.75 -9.06
CA MET A 139 -15.28 2.35 -9.48
C MET A 139 -14.71 1.53 -8.32
N GLU A 140 -15.06 0.25 -8.27
CA GLU A 140 -14.60 -0.67 -7.24
C GLU A 140 -13.91 -1.89 -7.89
N GLU A 141 -12.79 -2.30 -7.32
CA GLU A 141 -12.09 -3.55 -7.66
C GLU A 141 -12.00 -4.44 -6.41
N LYS A 142 -12.41 -5.70 -6.52
CA LYS A 142 -12.26 -6.65 -5.41
C LYS A 142 -10.79 -7.05 -5.27
N ILE A 143 -10.25 -6.90 -4.06
CA ILE A 143 -8.92 -7.41 -3.72
C ILE A 143 -9.06 -8.92 -3.50
N VAL A 144 -8.48 -9.70 -4.41
CA VAL A 144 -8.48 -11.17 -4.33
C VAL A 144 -7.32 -11.62 -3.45
N ILE A 145 -7.66 -12.10 -2.25
CA ILE A 145 -6.70 -12.70 -1.31
C ILE A 145 -6.47 -14.15 -1.71
N GLU A 146 -5.26 -14.45 -2.17
CA GLU A 146 -4.87 -15.81 -2.49
C GLU A 146 -4.38 -16.45 -1.19
N VAL A 147 -5.30 -17.02 -0.41
CA VAL A 147 -4.90 -17.84 0.72
C VAL A 147 -4.16 -19.05 0.16
N GLU A 148 -2.83 -19.09 0.34
CA GLU A 148 -2.06 -20.31 0.10
C GLU A 148 -2.68 -21.41 0.96
N LYS A 149 -3.47 -22.29 0.33
CA LYS A 149 -3.86 -23.55 0.95
C LYS A 149 -2.55 -24.25 1.30
N ASN A 150 -2.29 -24.39 2.61
CA ASN A 150 -1.18 -25.14 3.19
C ASN A 150 -0.71 -26.22 2.21
N ARG A 151 0.50 -26.06 1.67
CA ARG A 151 1.22 -27.17 1.04
C ARG A 151 1.52 -28.17 2.16
N GLY A 152 0.53 -29.02 2.44
CA GLY A 152 0.74 -30.22 3.22
C GLY A 152 1.77 -31.07 2.49
N VAL A 153 2.93 -31.19 3.10
CA VAL A 153 3.88 -32.28 2.90
C VAL A 153 4.28 -32.76 4.27
#